data_AF-A0AAJ6D1V4-F1
#
_entry.id   AF-A0AAJ6D1V4-F1
#
_cell.length_a   1.000
_cell.length_b   1.000
_cell.length_c   1.000
_cell.angle_alpha   90.00
_cell.angle_beta   90.00
_cell.angle_gamma   90.00
#
_symmetry.space_group_name_H-M   'P 1'
#
loop_
_entity.id
_entity.type
_entity.pdbx_description
1 polymer ?
#
loop_
_entity_poly.entity_id
_entity_poly.type
_entity_poly.pdbx_seq_one_letter_code
_entity_poly.pdbx_strand_id
1 'polypeptide(L)'
;MDLKLHEQLSFYYDSGDSWQVNLTVTDIDESGQEDGNNLPRVIDGAGFGILEDFGGVDRLGEIASLVKRDGVTAHRSELNWSGQWVPDNFTFDFYDQDDLNFRLKRLVQAYRQVYENHLNFGAKMAAILDREYYPGAHQKEEEPAPSVEVDLPLVVQQLKKADGSNITDGKLARINNQLIAAFIEDLKKNGKLSEKTVKRYHDELTFYLIGYLTPRKATLFGWIATDIGELYFKGCSDDEIKRLRAALNKLNKFLVTQGVVTPQWAREFKQGLKNSIEVGHDYAKETFSDNDDGLW
;
A
#
# COMPACT_ATOMS: atom_id res chain seq x y z
N MET A 1 5.97 11.11 33.41
CA MET A 1 4.68 11.81 33.54
C MET A 1 3.67 10.72 33.79
N ASP A 2 3.06 10.70 34.97
CA ASP A 2 2.14 9.63 35.34
C ASP A 2 0.75 10.03 34.85
N LEU A 3 0.29 9.37 33.79
CA LEU A 3 -1.05 9.57 33.25
C LEU A 3 -2.09 9.03 34.23
N LYS A 4 -3.18 9.79 34.41
CA LYS A 4 -4.29 9.40 35.29
C LYS A 4 -5.51 8.99 34.48
N LEU A 5 -6.30 8.06 35.02
CA LEU A 5 -7.60 7.72 34.44
C LEU A 5 -8.48 8.98 34.34
N HIS A 6 -9.14 9.13 33.19
CA HIS A 6 -9.94 10.29 32.80
C HIS A 6 -9.17 11.61 32.66
N GLU A 7 -7.84 11.58 32.68
CA GLU A 7 -7.03 12.75 32.33
C GLU A 7 -7.33 13.18 30.89
N GLN A 8 -7.55 14.48 30.72
CA GLN A 8 -7.82 15.10 29.44
C GLN A 8 -6.61 15.91 29.01
N LEU A 9 -6.17 15.67 27.79
CA LEU A 9 -5.05 16.37 27.17
C LEU A 9 -5.53 16.92 25.83
N SER A 10 -4.93 18.02 25.38
CA SER A 10 -5.17 18.57 24.05
C SER A 10 -3.85 18.66 23.32
N PHE A 11 -3.82 18.09 22.12
CA PHE A 11 -2.70 18.19 21.21
C PHE A 11 -3.08 19.14 20.08
N TYR A 12 -2.26 20.18 19.90
CA TYR A 12 -2.44 21.16 18.83
C TYR A 12 -1.42 20.88 17.74
N TYR A 13 -1.89 20.77 16.51
CA TYR A 13 -1.09 20.46 15.34
C TYR A 13 -1.39 21.45 14.22
N ASP A 14 -0.35 21.81 13.47
CA ASP A 14 -0.37 22.80 12.40
C ASP A 14 -0.94 24.16 12.86
N SER A 15 -0.06 25.14 13.10
CA SER A 15 -0.50 26.49 13.49
C SER A 15 -1.27 27.23 12.40
N GLY A 16 -1.19 26.80 11.13
CA GLY A 16 -1.97 27.36 10.03
C GLY A 16 -3.43 26.93 10.11
N ASP A 17 -3.66 25.62 10.14
CA ASP A 17 -5.01 25.03 10.14
C ASP A 17 -5.62 24.86 11.54
N SER A 18 -4.81 25.03 12.60
CA SER A 18 -5.23 24.99 14.01
C SER A 18 -5.94 23.69 14.41
N TRP A 19 -5.41 22.54 13.97
CA TRP A 19 -5.97 21.25 14.36
C TRP A 19 -5.84 21.02 15.87
N GLN A 20 -6.94 20.61 16.50
CA GLN A 20 -6.97 20.23 17.91
C GLN A 20 -7.43 18.78 18.04
N VAL A 21 -6.58 17.93 18.61
CA VAL A 21 -6.90 16.55 18.96
C VAL A 21 -7.08 16.46 20.47
N ASN A 22 -8.29 16.12 20.91
CA ASN A 22 -8.59 15.90 22.32
C ASN A 22 -8.33 14.44 22.68
N LEU A 23 -7.50 14.23 23.70
CA LEU A 23 -7.13 12.92 24.19
C LEU A 23 -7.75 12.73 25.58
N THR A 24 -8.28 11.55 25.84
CA THR A 24 -8.80 11.17 27.15
C THR A 24 -8.26 9.80 27.51
N VAL A 25 -7.68 9.66 28.69
CA VAL A 25 -7.24 8.37 29.20
C VAL A 25 -8.47 7.60 29.69
N THR A 26 -8.88 6.58 28.93
CA THR A 26 -10.10 5.80 29.23
C THR A 26 -9.83 4.55 30.04
N ASP A 27 -8.63 4.00 29.96
CA ASP A 27 -8.20 2.80 30.67
C ASP A 27 -6.68 2.81 30.89
N ILE A 28 -6.22 2.13 31.94
CA ILE A 28 -4.80 1.95 32.25
C ILE A 28 -4.57 0.49 32.61
N ASP A 29 -3.92 -0.25 31.71
CA ASP A 29 -3.54 -1.64 31.94
C ASP A 29 -2.13 -1.71 32.55
N GLU A 30 -2.06 -2.05 33.84
CA GLU A 30 -0.81 -2.28 34.58
C GLU A 30 -0.37 -3.76 34.59
N SER A 31 -1.16 -4.66 33.97
CA SER A 31 -0.92 -6.11 34.04
C SER A 31 0.33 -6.56 33.29
N GLY A 32 0.81 -5.75 32.34
CA GLY A 32 1.98 -6.03 31.52
C GLY A 32 1.82 -7.26 30.61
N GLN A 33 0.58 -7.73 30.38
CA GLN A 33 0.31 -8.94 29.61
C GLN A 33 0.27 -8.70 28.10
N GLU A 34 0.15 -7.46 27.66
CA GLU A 34 0.16 -7.08 26.25
C GLU A 34 1.56 -7.22 25.63
N ASP A 35 1.62 -7.82 24.44
CA ASP A 35 2.86 -7.88 23.66
C ASP A 35 3.18 -6.49 23.12
N GLY A 36 4.27 -5.89 23.60
CA GLY A 36 4.73 -4.57 23.17
C GLY A 36 4.97 -4.45 21.66
N ASN A 37 5.20 -5.56 20.94
CA ASN A 37 5.30 -5.56 19.46
C ASN A 37 3.97 -5.23 18.76
N ASN A 38 2.86 -5.30 19.48
CA ASN A 38 1.53 -4.95 19.00
C ASN A 38 1.13 -3.50 19.35
N LEU A 39 2.00 -2.73 19.99
CA LEU A 39 1.76 -1.33 20.34
C LEU A 39 2.65 -0.38 19.50
N PRO A 40 2.19 0.86 19.23
CA PRO A 40 0.80 1.32 19.40
C PRO A 40 -0.13 0.63 18.38
N ARG A 41 -1.43 0.56 18.71
CA ARG A 41 -2.48 0.05 17.81
C ARG A 41 -3.77 0.85 17.93
N VAL A 42 -4.51 0.92 16.85
CA VAL A 42 -5.90 1.38 16.78
C VAL A 42 -6.81 0.20 17.11
N ILE A 43 -7.75 0.41 18.04
CA ILE A 43 -8.72 -0.60 18.48
C ILE A 43 -10.17 -0.26 18.13
N ASP A 44 -10.44 0.99 17.73
CA ASP A 44 -11.73 1.49 17.27
C ASP A 44 -11.55 2.87 16.60
N GLY A 45 -12.57 3.36 15.88
CA GLY A 45 -12.60 4.69 15.28
C GLY A 45 -13.66 4.88 14.19
N ALA A 46 -13.67 6.09 13.60
CA ALA A 46 -14.58 6.44 12.52
C ALA A 46 -14.01 7.60 11.68
N GLY A 47 -14.44 7.67 10.41
CA GLY A 47 -14.09 8.73 9.48
C GLY A 47 -12.66 8.64 8.92
N PHE A 48 -12.43 9.34 7.81
CA PHE A 48 -11.18 9.28 7.05
C PHE A 48 -10.00 9.92 7.80
N GLY A 49 -10.30 10.93 8.62
CA GLY A 49 -9.34 11.80 9.28
C GLY A 49 -9.25 13.18 8.61
N ILE A 50 -8.16 13.88 8.91
CA ILE A 50 -7.86 15.21 8.36
C ILE A 50 -7.28 15.10 6.94
N LEU A 51 -7.50 16.14 6.14
CA LEU A 51 -6.71 16.42 4.94
C LEU A 51 -5.73 17.54 5.31
N GLU A 52 -4.43 17.32 5.12
CA GLU A 52 -3.40 18.33 5.44
C GLU A 52 -3.56 19.56 4.53
N ASP A 53 -3.15 20.73 5.03
CA ASP A 53 -3.15 22.01 4.30
C ASP A 53 -4.52 22.37 3.68
N PHE A 54 -5.61 22.11 4.42
CA PHE A 54 -6.98 22.22 3.92
C PHE A 54 -7.82 23.29 4.62
N GLY A 55 -7.22 24.14 5.44
CA GLY A 55 -7.86 25.29 6.07
C GLY A 55 -8.63 24.95 7.35
N GLY A 56 -8.20 23.90 8.06
CA GLY A 56 -8.72 23.57 9.38
C GLY A 56 -10.15 23.01 9.39
N VAL A 57 -10.73 22.96 10.59
CA VAL A 57 -12.01 22.26 10.87
C VAL A 57 -13.18 22.81 10.06
N ASP A 58 -13.32 24.13 9.96
CA ASP A 58 -14.46 24.76 9.29
C ASP A 58 -14.45 24.46 7.79
N ARG A 59 -13.30 24.63 7.13
CA ARG A 59 -13.16 24.37 5.70
C ARG A 59 -13.29 22.89 5.38
N LEU A 60 -12.74 22.01 6.23
CA LEU A 60 -12.91 20.56 6.11
C LEU A 60 -14.38 20.15 6.25
N GLY A 61 -15.12 20.76 7.17
CA GLY A 61 -16.55 20.53 7.34
C GLY A 61 -17.38 20.98 6.14
N GLU A 62 -17.04 22.13 5.55
CA GLU A 62 -17.68 22.64 4.34
C GLU A 62 -17.47 21.69 3.16
N ILE A 63 -16.21 21.32 2.86
CA ILE A 63 -15.91 20.43 1.73
C ILE A 63 -16.51 19.04 1.94
N ALA A 64 -16.51 18.52 3.18
CA ALA A 64 -17.13 17.23 3.49
C ALA A 64 -18.63 17.25 3.18
N SER A 65 -19.30 18.35 3.51
CA SER A 65 -20.71 18.55 3.19
C SER A 65 -20.96 18.65 1.68
N LEU A 66 -20.10 19.36 0.95
CA LEU A 66 -20.16 19.51 -0.50
C LEU A 66 -19.93 18.18 -1.24
N VAL A 67 -18.89 17.45 -0.86
CA VAL A 67 -18.57 16.12 -1.41
C VAL A 67 -19.69 15.13 -1.12
N LYS A 68 -20.28 15.16 0.08
CA LYS A 68 -21.42 14.30 0.43
C LYS A 68 -22.67 14.60 -0.40
N ARG A 69 -22.88 15.86 -0.79
CA ARG A 69 -24.04 16.30 -1.58
C ARG A 69 -23.86 16.05 -3.08
N ASP A 70 -22.71 16.43 -3.63
CA ASP A 70 -22.50 16.53 -5.08
C ASP A 70 -21.46 15.53 -5.61
N GLY A 71 -20.78 14.79 -4.72
CA GLY A 71 -19.73 13.85 -5.07
C GLY A 71 -18.35 14.50 -5.26
N VAL A 72 -17.30 13.67 -5.22
CA VAL A 72 -15.89 14.09 -5.32
C VAL A 72 -15.59 14.79 -6.64
N THR A 73 -16.10 14.26 -7.76
CA THR A 73 -15.79 14.76 -9.10
C THR A 73 -16.27 16.20 -9.30
N ALA A 74 -17.37 16.61 -8.66
CA ALA A 74 -17.89 17.97 -8.72
C ALA A 74 -17.00 19.00 -8.00
N HIS A 75 -16.24 18.55 -6.99
CA HIS A 75 -15.42 19.40 -6.12
C HIS A 75 -13.92 19.08 -6.22
N ARG A 76 -13.51 18.48 -7.35
CA ARG A 76 -12.14 18.00 -7.56
C ARG A 76 -11.11 19.13 -7.56
N SER A 77 -11.48 20.31 -8.03
CA SER A 77 -10.63 21.51 -7.99
C SER A 77 -10.33 21.95 -6.56
N GLU A 78 -11.33 21.93 -5.67
CA GLU A 78 -11.14 22.26 -4.27
C GLU A 78 -10.30 21.19 -3.57
N LEU A 79 -10.57 19.91 -3.82
CA LEU A 79 -9.86 18.79 -3.20
C LEU A 79 -8.39 18.68 -3.64
N ASN A 80 -8.08 19.01 -4.90
CA ASN A 80 -6.73 18.95 -5.42
C ASN A 80 -5.92 20.23 -5.17
N TRP A 81 -6.50 21.27 -4.56
CA TRP A 81 -5.86 22.58 -4.39
C TRP A 81 -4.56 22.50 -3.57
N SER A 82 -4.47 21.62 -2.57
CA SER A 82 -3.26 21.39 -1.77
C SER A 82 -2.25 20.46 -2.44
N GLY A 83 -2.47 20.06 -3.69
CA GLY A 83 -1.64 19.06 -4.38
C GLY A 83 -1.90 17.62 -3.92
N GLN A 84 -2.87 17.41 -3.03
CA GLN A 84 -3.29 16.08 -2.61
C GLN A 84 -4.10 15.40 -3.71
N TRP A 85 -3.72 14.17 -4.04
CA TRP A 85 -4.49 13.32 -4.94
C TRP A 85 -5.63 12.66 -4.16
N VAL A 86 -6.87 12.85 -4.62
CA VAL A 86 -8.05 12.23 -4.02
C VAL A 86 -8.78 11.36 -5.06
N PRO A 87 -9.01 10.06 -4.80
CA PRO A 87 -9.68 9.17 -5.75
C PRO A 87 -11.15 9.53 -5.93
N ASP A 88 -11.75 9.23 -7.09
CA ASP A 88 -13.16 9.57 -7.41
C ASP A 88 -14.20 9.07 -6.40
N ASN A 89 -13.89 8.00 -5.69
CA ASN A 89 -14.81 7.37 -4.76
C ASN A 89 -14.58 7.81 -3.30
N PHE A 90 -13.63 8.71 -3.07
CA PHE A 90 -13.26 9.19 -1.75
C PHE A 90 -14.48 9.60 -0.93
N THR A 91 -14.42 9.33 0.38
CA THR A 91 -15.46 9.72 1.32
C THR A 91 -14.81 10.02 2.66
N PHE A 92 -15.26 11.10 3.30
CA PHE A 92 -14.85 11.45 4.66
C PHE A 92 -15.37 10.45 5.71
N ASP A 93 -16.35 9.62 5.36
CA ASP A 93 -16.95 8.63 6.27
C ASP A 93 -16.14 7.30 6.31
N PHE A 94 -15.04 7.17 5.57
CA PHE A 94 -14.29 5.92 5.46
C PHE A 94 -13.43 5.63 6.70
N TYR A 95 -13.53 4.42 7.24
CA TYR A 95 -12.68 3.94 8.31
C TYR A 95 -12.29 2.48 8.06
N ASP A 96 -11.01 2.17 8.23
CA ASP A 96 -10.47 0.81 8.18
C ASP A 96 -9.40 0.65 9.25
N GLN A 97 -9.72 -0.13 10.29
CA GLN A 97 -8.85 -0.35 11.43
C GLN A 97 -7.54 -1.08 11.05
N ASP A 98 -7.63 -2.05 10.14
CA ASP A 98 -6.48 -2.85 9.73
C ASP A 98 -5.53 -2.02 8.87
N ASP A 99 -6.07 -1.17 7.99
CA ASP A 99 -5.30 -0.14 7.27
C ASP A 99 -4.56 0.79 8.24
N LEU A 100 -5.28 1.36 9.21
CA LEU A 100 -4.69 2.27 10.18
C LEU A 100 -3.59 1.62 11.00
N ASN A 101 -3.78 0.37 11.45
CA ASN A 101 -2.75 -0.39 12.16
C ASN A 101 -1.55 -0.72 11.28
N PHE A 102 -1.78 -1.06 10.01
CA PHE A 102 -0.73 -1.25 9.03
C PHE A 102 0.10 0.03 8.83
N ARG A 103 -0.57 1.17 8.62
CA ARG A 103 0.04 2.49 8.46
C ARG A 103 0.81 2.92 9.69
N LEU A 104 0.23 2.80 10.87
CA LEU A 104 0.86 3.22 12.14
C LEU A 104 2.23 2.57 12.35
N LYS A 105 2.36 1.27 12.06
CA LYS A 105 3.64 0.55 12.18
C LYS A 105 4.66 0.97 11.12
N ARG A 106 4.22 1.45 9.96
CA ARG A 106 5.08 1.83 8.82
C ARG A 106 5.48 3.30 8.85
N LEU A 107 4.53 4.18 9.11
CA LEU A 107 4.71 5.63 9.12
C LEU A 107 5.62 6.09 10.26
N VAL A 108 5.51 5.50 11.45
CA VAL A 108 6.44 5.82 12.56
C VAL A 108 7.88 5.50 12.16
N GLN A 109 8.12 4.38 11.47
CA GLN A 109 9.45 4.04 10.95
C GLN A 109 9.89 5.03 9.86
N ALA A 110 8.97 5.47 9.00
CA ALA A 110 9.23 6.46 7.96
C ALA A 110 9.64 7.81 8.54
N TYR A 111 8.86 8.34 9.49
CA TYR A 111 9.15 9.60 10.15
C TYR A 111 10.47 9.55 10.91
N ARG A 112 10.77 8.42 11.57
CA ARG A 112 12.09 8.20 12.18
C ARG A 112 13.22 8.29 11.16
N GLN A 113 13.03 7.72 9.96
CA GLN A 113 14.06 7.76 8.93
C GLN A 113 14.30 9.18 8.41
N VAL A 114 13.24 9.96 8.15
CA VAL A 114 13.42 11.34 7.66
C VAL A 114 13.87 12.32 8.73
N TYR A 115 13.19 12.35 9.87
CA TYR A 115 13.43 13.40 10.86
C TYR A 115 14.63 13.13 11.75
N GLU A 116 14.91 11.86 12.08
CA GLU A 116 16.04 11.52 12.97
C GLU A 116 17.29 11.08 12.20
N ASN A 117 17.12 10.37 11.08
CA ASN A 117 18.25 9.80 10.33
C ASN A 117 18.55 10.54 9.03
N HIS A 118 17.78 11.56 8.67
CA HIS A 118 17.92 12.35 7.44
C HIS A 118 17.97 11.51 6.15
N LEU A 119 17.28 10.37 6.17
CA LEU A 119 17.19 9.46 5.03
C LEU A 119 15.91 9.74 4.23
N ASN A 120 16.00 9.69 2.91
CA ASN A 120 14.81 9.73 2.05
C ASN A 120 14.04 8.41 2.16
N PHE A 121 12.71 8.49 2.25
CA PHE A 121 11.87 7.31 2.11
C PHE A 121 11.64 6.98 0.64
N GLY A 122 11.48 5.70 0.35
CA GLY A 122 11.01 5.26 -0.94
C GLY A 122 9.53 5.48 -1.19
N ALA A 123 9.11 5.58 -2.45
CA ALA A 123 7.71 5.52 -2.84
C ALA A 123 6.90 4.27 -2.48
N LYS A 124 7.48 3.16 -1.97
CA LYS A 124 6.63 2.23 -1.19
C LYS A 124 6.12 2.89 0.09
N MET A 125 6.98 3.63 0.76
CA MET A 125 6.64 4.41 1.93
C MET A 125 5.91 5.71 1.56
N ALA A 126 6.25 6.38 0.46
CA ALA A 126 5.48 7.53 -0.04
C ALA A 126 4.06 7.11 -0.44
N ALA A 127 3.87 5.98 -1.14
CA ALA A 127 2.52 5.44 -1.41
C ALA A 127 1.73 5.11 -0.13
N ILE A 128 2.42 4.79 0.99
CA ILE A 128 1.80 4.61 2.31
C ILE A 128 1.46 5.92 3.00
N LEU A 129 2.29 6.95 2.82
CA LEU A 129 2.02 8.32 3.25
C LEU A 129 0.79 8.87 2.50
N ASP A 130 0.84 8.81 1.17
CA ASP A 130 -0.16 9.36 0.25
C ASP A 130 -1.42 8.49 0.12
N ARG A 131 -1.45 7.32 0.78
CA ARG A 131 -2.53 6.33 0.71
C ARG A 131 -2.92 6.00 -0.74
N GLU A 132 -1.95 5.85 -1.64
CA GLU A 132 -2.21 5.51 -3.06
C GLU A 132 -2.95 4.16 -3.24
N TYR A 133 -3.00 3.33 -2.20
CA TYR A 133 -3.76 2.07 -2.14
C TYR A 133 -5.14 2.20 -1.46
N TYR A 134 -5.59 3.41 -1.15
CA TYR A 134 -6.83 3.68 -0.41
C TYR A 134 -7.99 2.78 -0.88
N PRO A 135 -8.66 2.05 0.04
CA PRO A 135 -9.74 1.14 -0.32
C PRO A 135 -10.91 1.93 -0.87
N GLY A 136 -11.04 1.88 -2.20
CA GLY A 136 -11.92 2.80 -2.89
C GLY A 136 -11.64 3.07 -4.35
N ALA A 137 -10.37 3.13 -4.75
CA ALA A 137 -10.02 2.98 -6.17
C ALA A 137 -10.58 1.66 -6.76
N HIS A 138 -11.02 0.78 -5.86
CA HIS A 138 -11.76 -0.44 -6.12
C HIS A 138 -13.19 -0.34 -5.56
N GLN A 139 -14.16 -0.46 -6.47
CA GLN A 139 -15.59 -0.60 -6.22
C GLN A 139 -15.89 -1.56 -5.07
N LYS A 140 -16.95 -1.26 -4.30
CA LYS A 140 -17.61 -2.10 -3.27
C LYS A 140 -17.07 -3.52 -3.22
N GLU A 141 -16.46 -3.89 -2.09
CA GLU A 141 -16.36 -5.28 -1.69
C GLU A 141 -17.78 -5.86 -1.61
N GLU A 142 -18.22 -6.53 -2.68
CA GLU A 142 -19.04 -7.71 -2.48
C GLU A 142 -18.20 -8.65 -1.62
N GLU A 143 -18.77 -9.10 -0.49
CA GLU A 143 -18.19 -10.13 0.38
C GLU A 143 -17.45 -11.18 -0.46
N PRO A 144 -16.30 -11.69 0.02
CA PRO A 144 -15.59 -12.74 -0.70
C PRO A 144 -16.56 -13.88 -0.96
N ALA A 145 -16.92 -14.05 -2.23
CA ALA A 145 -17.84 -15.09 -2.64
C ALA A 145 -17.33 -16.42 -2.07
N PRO A 146 -18.23 -17.24 -1.49
CA PRO A 146 -17.87 -18.41 -0.71
C PRO A 146 -16.99 -19.33 -1.55
N SER A 147 -15.75 -19.56 -1.10
CA SER A 147 -14.80 -20.57 -1.59
C SER A 147 -15.07 -21.08 -3.01
N VAL A 148 -15.12 -20.16 -3.98
CA VAL A 148 -15.26 -20.52 -5.38
C VAL A 148 -13.86 -20.91 -5.83
N GLU A 149 -13.69 -22.15 -6.22
CA GLU A 149 -12.46 -22.65 -6.84
C GLU A 149 -12.04 -21.65 -7.94
N VAL A 150 -10.88 -21.02 -7.77
CA VAL A 150 -10.43 -19.98 -8.69
C VAL A 150 -10.09 -20.63 -10.03
N ASP A 151 -10.83 -20.29 -11.08
CA ASP A 151 -10.50 -20.65 -12.45
C ASP A 151 -9.26 -19.86 -12.92
N LEU A 152 -8.08 -20.40 -12.58
CA LEU A 152 -6.80 -19.78 -12.86
C LEU A 152 -6.55 -19.53 -14.36
N PRO A 153 -6.89 -20.46 -15.29
CA PRO A 153 -6.85 -20.17 -16.72
C PRO A 153 -7.66 -18.93 -17.12
N LEU A 154 -8.88 -18.77 -16.60
CA LEU A 154 -9.71 -17.59 -16.87
C LEU A 154 -9.07 -16.31 -16.30
N VAL A 155 -8.57 -16.35 -15.06
CA VAL A 155 -7.87 -15.22 -14.44
C VAL A 155 -6.67 -14.77 -15.27
N VAL A 156 -5.83 -15.70 -15.72
CA VAL A 156 -4.67 -15.40 -16.58
C VAL A 156 -5.12 -14.82 -17.93
N GLN A 157 -6.18 -15.36 -18.52
CA GLN A 157 -6.73 -14.82 -19.77
C GLN A 157 -7.23 -13.38 -19.58
N GLN A 158 -7.90 -13.09 -18.47
CA GLN A 158 -8.39 -11.75 -18.13
C GLN A 158 -7.23 -10.77 -17.94
N LEU A 159 -6.17 -11.14 -17.21
CA LEU A 159 -4.99 -10.29 -17.03
C LEU A 159 -4.29 -9.98 -18.35
N LYS A 160 -4.10 -10.98 -19.23
CA LYS A 160 -3.52 -10.75 -20.56
C LYS A 160 -4.32 -9.78 -21.42
N LYS A 161 -5.65 -9.78 -21.29
CA LYS A 161 -6.54 -8.84 -22.00
C LYS A 161 -6.60 -7.46 -21.34
N ALA A 162 -6.32 -7.38 -20.05
CA ALA A 162 -6.45 -6.17 -19.26
C ALA A 162 -5.26 -5.22 -19.41
N ASP A 163 -4.10 -5.73 -19.81
CA ASP A 163 -2.88 -4.94 -19.97
C ASP A 163 -3.05 -3.79 -20.97
N GLY A 164 -2.82 -2.55 -20.51
CA GLY A 164 -2.97 -1.35 -21.34
C GLY A 164 -4.42 -1.06 -21.78
N SER A 165 -5.41 -1.74 -21.19
CA SER A 165 -6.83 -1.53 -21.47
C SER A 165 -7.48 -0.52 -20.52
N ASN A 166 -8.68 -0.02 -20.85
CA ASN A 166 -9.48 0.84 -19.97
C ASN A 166 -10.19 0.08 -18.84
N ILE A 167 -9.57 -0.99 -18.31
CA ILE A 167 -10.09 -1.71 -17.16
C ILE A 167 -10.11 -0.79 -15.93
N THR A 168 -11.18 -0.86 -15.15
CA THR A 168 -11.24 -0.12 -13.89
C THR A 168 -10.22 -0.71 -12.93
N ASP A 169 -9.64 0.14 -12.08
CA ASP A 169 -8.74 -0.33 -11.03
C ASP A 169 -9.45 -1.40 -10.22
N GLY A 170 -10.70 -1.15 -9.78
CA GLY A 170 -11.60 -2.11 -9.11
C GLY A 170 -11.54 -3.51 -9.64
N LYS A 171 -11.79 -3.64 -10.94
CA LYS A 171 -11.84 -4.93 -11.60
C LYS A 171 -10.46 -5.56 -11.70
N LEU A 172 -9.42 -4.79 -11.99
CA LEU A 172 -8.06 -5.31 -12.12
C LEU A 172 -7.49 -5.81 -10.78
N ALA A 173 -7.70 -5.08 -9.68
CA ALA A 173 -7.30 -5.56 -8.35
C ALA A 173 -8.03 -6.83 -7.93
N ARG A 174 -9.33 -6.95 -8.25
CA ARG A 174 -10.08 -8.19 -7.99
C ARG A 174 -9.47 -9.39 -8.72
N ILE A 175 -9.10 -9.23 -9.99
CA ILE A 175 -8.46 -10.30 -10.78
C ILE A 175 -7.06 -10.62 -10.21
N ASN A 176 -6.28 -9.61 -9.84
CA ASN A 176 -4.98 -9.81 -9.18
C ASN A 176 -5.12 -10.51 -7.82
N ASN A 177 -6.14 -10.18 -7.03
CA ASN A 177 -6.42 -10.84 -5.77
C ASN A 177 -6.81 -12.32 -5.97
N GLN A 178 -7.59 -12.64 -7.00
CA GLN A 178 -7.89 -14.03 -7.37
C GLN A 178 -6.61 -14.81 -7.74
N LEU A 179 -5.70 -14.20 -8.51
CA LEU A 179 -4.40 -14.79 -8.83
C LEU A 179 -3.57 -15.06 -7.56
N ILE A 180 -3.50 -14.08 -6.65
CA ILE A 180 -2.77 -14.20 -5.39
C ILE A 180 -3.40 -15.29 -4.52
N ALA A 181 -4.73 -15.31 -4.37
CA ALA A 181 -5.45 -16.29 -3.59
C ALA A 181 -5.18 -17.73 -4.06
N ALA A 182 -5.28 -17.97 -5.38
CA ALA A 182 -4.97 -19.27 -5.98
C ALA A 182 -3.52 -19.71 -5.69
N PHE A 183 -2.57 -18.78 -5.80
CA PHE A 183 -1.17 -19.04 -5.49
C PHE A 183 -0.94 -19.35 -4.01
N ILE A 184 -1.54 -18.57 -3.09
CA ILE A 184 -1.41 -18.79 -1.65
C ILE A 184 -2.06 -20.10 -1.21
N GLU A 185 -3.20 -20.45 -1.80
CA GLU A 185 -3.87 -21.73 -1.54
C GLU A 185 -2.99 -22.91 -2.01
N ASP A 186 -2.38 -22.82 -3.19
CA ASP A 186 -1.41 -23.83 -3.66
C ASP A 186 -0.21 -23.95 -2.71
N LEU A 187 0.34 -22.83 -2.24
CA LEU A 187 1.44 -22.86 -1.27
C LEU A 187 1.04 -23.52 0.05
N LYS A 188 -0.20 -23.32 0.52
CA LYS A 188 -0.71 -23.94 1.75
C LYS A 188 -0.95 -25.44 1.56
N LYS A 189 -1.47 -25.87 0.41
CA LYS A 189 -1.77 -27.28 0.11
C LYS A 189 -0.50 -28.09 -0.18
N ASN A 190 0.43 -27.52 -0.95
CA ASN A 190 1.57 -28.23 -1.54
C ASN A 190 2.92 -27.86 -0.92
N GLY A 191 2.96 -26.89 0.01
CA GLY A 191 4.20 -26.34 0.53
C GLY A 191 4.55 -26.78 1.96
N LYS A 192 5.82 -27.18 2.17
CA LYS A 192 6.47 -27.20 3.50
C LYS A 192 6.96 -25.80 3.92
N LEU A 193 6.21 -24.74 3.60
CA LEU A 193 6.59 -23.37 3.89
C LEU A 193 5.98 -22.93 5.21
N SER A 194 6.71 -22.12 5.98
CA SER A 194 6.16 -21.53 7.20
C SER A 194 5.07 -20.51 6.88
N GLU A 195 4.09 -20.37 7.77
CA GLU A 195 3.02 -19.36 7.65
C GLU A 195 3.59 -17.95 7.46
N LYS A 196 4.66 -17.61 8.19
CA LYS A 196 5.39 -16.34 8.03
C LYS A 196 5.89 -16.13 6.60
N THR A 197 6.37 -17.18 5.94
CA THR A 197 6.84 -17.10 4.55
C THR A 197 5.68 -16.93 3.58
N VAL A 198 4.57 -17.66 3.80
CA VAL A 198 3.36 -17.54 2.98
C VAL A 198 2.77 -16.15 3.09
N LYS A 199 2.62 -15.62 4.32
CA LYS A 199 2.17 -14.24 4.58
C LYS A 199 3.07 -13.22 3.87
N ARG A 200 4.38 -13.38 3.97
CA ARG A 200 5.32 -12.50 3.26
C ARG A 200 5.11 -12.53 1.74
N TYR A 201 4.92 -13.70 1.14
CA TYR A 201 4.65 -13.75 -0.30
C TYR A 201 3.33 -13.11 -0.67
N HIS A 202 2.29 -13.29 0.13
CA HIS A 202 1.03 -12.57 -0.02
C HIS A 202 1.27 -11.05 0.00
N ASP A 203 1.90 -10.54 1.07
CA ASP A 203 2.10 -9.10 1.26
C ASP A 203 2.94 -8.46 0.14
N GLU A 204 4.02 -9.12 -0.32
CA GLU A 204 4.84 -8.58 -1.42
C GLU A 204 4.10 -8.61 -2.77
N LEU A 205 3.30 -9.64 -3.03
CA LEU A 205 2.50 -9.72 -4.28
C LEU A 205 1.33 -8.76 -4.27
N THR A 206 0.66 -8.57 -3.12
CA THR A 206 -0.39 -7.56 -2.95
C THR A 206 0.18 -6.17 -3.19
N PHE A 207 1.32 -5.84 -2.57
CA PHE A 207 2.00 -4.57 -2.81
C PHE A 207 2.27 -4.34 -4.31
N TYR A 208 2.83 -5.32 -5.02
CA TYR A 208 3.26 -5.09 -6.39
C TYR A 208 2.14 -5.23 -7.42
N LEU A 209 1.36 -6.31 -7.39
CA LEU A 209 0.33 -6.55 -8.41
C LEU A 209 -0.86 -5.62 -8.24
N ILE A 210 -1.27 -5.41 -6.99
CA ILE A 210 -2.41 -4.54 -6.68
C ILE A 210 -1.90 -3.11 -6.49
N GLY A 211 -0.99 -2.88 -5.54
CA GLY A 211 -0.54 -1.52 -5.20
C GLY A 211 0.26 -0.81 -6.30
N TYR A 212 1.12 -1.52 -7.05
CA TYR A 212 2.00 -0.89 -8.04
C TYR A 212 1.46 -0.96 -9.47
N LEU A 213 1.11 -2.15 -9.95
CA LEU A 213 0.72 -2.35 -11.35
C LEU A 213 -0.69 -1.86 -11.66
N THR A 214 -1.65 -2.03 -10.74
CA THR A 214 -3.06 -1.71 -11.01
C THR A 214 -3.29 -0.22 -11.32
N PRO A 215 -2.78 0.74 -10.52
CA PRO A 215 -2.91 2.17 -10.83
C PRO A 215 -2.30 2.57 -12.18
N ARG A 216 -1.33 1.78 -12.66
CA ARG A 216 -0.64 1.98 -13.94
C ARG A 216 -1.35 1.29 -15.11
N LYS A 217 -2.54 0.71 -14.89
CA LYS A 217 -3.29 -0.10 -15.87
C LYS A 217 -2.44 -1.23 -16.46
N ALA A 218 -1.49 -1.72 -15.68
CA ALA A 218 -0.56 -2.76 -16.06
C ALA A 218 -0.88 -4.06 -15.35
N THR A 219 -0.46 -5.17 -15.94
CA THR A 219 -0.65 -6.50 -15.36
C THR A 219 0.67 -7.24 -15.26
N LEU A 220 0.67 -8.41 -14.63
CA LEU A 220 1.82 -9.32 -14.61
C LEU A 220 2.32 -9.70 -16.03
N PHE A 221 1.51 -9.51 -17.06
CA PHE A 221 1.83 -9.83 -18.45
C PHE A 221 2.27 -8.61 -19.28
N GLY A 222 2.29 -7.42 -18.69
CA GLY A 222 2.71 -6.19 -19.33
C GLY A 222 4.21 -5.97 -19.31
N TRP A 223 4.66 -4.97 -20.06
CA TRP A 223 6.09 -4.64 -20.19
C TRP A 223 6.71 -4.12 -18.88
N ILE A 224 5.95 -3.36 -18.08
CA ILE A 224 6.39 -2.82 -16.78
C ILE A 224 6.36 -3.86 -15.64
N ALA A 225 5.79 -5.06 -15.88
CA ALA A 225 5.64 -6.11 -14.87
C ALA A 225 6.95 -6.66 -14.30
N THR A 226 8.05 -6.43 -15.02
CA THR A 226 9.38 -6.83 -14.59
C THR A 226 10.24 -5.66 -14.14
N ASP A 227 9.71 -4.44 -14.20
CA ASP A 227 10.47 -3.21 -13.92
C ASP A 227 10.54 -2.89 -12.42
N ILE A 228 10.96 -3.86 -11.63
CA ILE A 228 11.06 -3.72 -10.17
C ILE A 228 12.28 -2.92 -9.72
N GLY A 229 13.22 -2.63 -10.61
CA GLY A 229 14.35 -1.74 -10.38
C GLY A 229 13.93 -0.27 -10.31
N GLU A 230 12.85 0.14 -10.99
CA GLU A 230 12.26 1.47 -10.83
C GLU A 230 11.91 1.75 -9.36
N LEU A 231 11.60 0.69 -8.62
CA LEU A 231 11.26 0.79 -7.21
C LEU A 231 12.44 1.27 -6.33
N TYR A 232 13.69 1.26 -6.81
CA TYR A 232 14.81 1.91 -6.10
C TYR A 232 14.70 3.44 -6.11
N PHE A 233 14.22 4.04 -7.20
CA PHE A 233 13.91 5.49 -7.23
C PHE A 233 12.64 5.79 -6.43
N LYS A 234 11.83 4.76 -6.23
CA LYS A 234 10.76 4.71 -5.25
C LYS A 234 11.29 4.14 -3.91
N GLY A 235 12.57 4.34 -3.61
CA GLY A 235 13.35 4.02 -2.38
C GLY A 235 12.97 2.74 -1.62
N CYS A 236 12.55 1.70 -2.32
CA CYS A 236 12.56 0.37 -1.78
C CYS A 236 14.01 -0.03 -1.49
N SER A 237 14.24 -0.59 -0.31
CA SER A 237 15.54 -1.13 0.05
C SER A 237 15.89 -2.37 -0.80
N ASP A 238 17.20 -2.67 -0.91
CA ASP A 238 17.70 -3.91 -1.51
C ASP A 238 16.98 -5.16 -1.00
N ASP A 239 16.68 -5.21 0.30
CA ASP A 239 16.05 -6.35 0.91
C ASP A 239 14.56 -6.45 0.56
N GLU A 240 13.87 -5.31 0.36
CA GLU A 240 12.51 -5.29 -0.18
C GLU A 240 12.49 -5.78 -1.62
N ILE A 241 13.40 -5.30 -2.46
CA ILE A 241 13.52 -5.73 -3.86
C ILE A 241 13.86 -7.22 -3.95
N LYS A 242 14.78 -7.72 -3.11
CA LYS A 242 15.09 -9.15 -3.03
C LYS A 242 13.89 -9.99 -2.63
N ARG A 243 13.10 -9.54 -1.64
CA ARG A 243 11.88 -10.23 -1.19
C ARG A 243 10.81 -10.25 -2.27
N LEU A 244 10.54 -9.10 -2.90
CA LEU A 244 9.59 -8.97 -4.00
C LEU A 244 10.00 -9.86 -5.18
N ARG A 245 11.27 -9.81 -5.59
CA ARG A 245 11.80 -10.70 -6.63
C ARG A 245 11.60 -12.17 -6.28
N ALA A 246 11.79 -12.56 -5.03
CA ALA A 246 11.58 -13.94 -4.59
C ALA A 246 10.11 -14.34 -4.69
N ALA A 247 9.18 -13.46 -4.28
CA ALA A 247 7.74 -13.67 -4.39
C ALA A 247 7.30 -13.82 -5.86
N LEU A 248 7.72 -12.90 -6.73
CA LEU A 248 7.41 -12.92 -8.17
C LEU A 248 7.98 -14.15 -8.87
N ASN A 249 9.21 -14.57 -8.55
CA ASN A 249 9.77 -15.82 -9.09
C ASN A 249 9.01 -17.05 -8.62
N LYS A 250 8.52 -17.05 -7.37
CA LYS A 250 7.72 -18.15 -6.83
C LYS A 250 6.36 -18.23 -7.51
N LEU A 251 5.70 -17.09 -7.71
CA LEU A 251 4.46 -16.97 -8.48
C LEU A 251 4.64 -17.43 -9.93
N ASN A 252 5.72 -16.99 -10.59
CA ASN A 252 6.07 -17.40 -11.95
C ASN A 252 6.21 -18.94 -12.06
N LYS A 253 6.90 -19.58 -11.10
CA LYS A 253 7.01 -21.05 -11.05
C LYS A 253 5.65 -21.72 -10.86
N PHE A 254 4.78 -21.16 -10.02
CA PHE A 254 3.42 -21.64 -9.83
C PHE A 254 2.64 -21.60 -11.16
N LEU A 255 2.65 -20.47 -11.86
CA LEU A 255 1.96 -20.32 -13.15
C LEU A 255 2.43 -21.33 -14.20
N VAL A 256 3.73 -21.64 -14.26
CA VAL A 256 4.26 -22.69 -15.15
C VAL A 256 3.75 -24.06 -14.73
N THR A 257 3.76 -24.35 -13.43
CA THR A 257 3.33 -25.65 -12.88
C THR A 257 1.85 -25.91 -13.16
N GLN A 258 1.03 -24.86 -13.10
CA GLN A 258 -0.39 -24.92 -13.43
C GLN A 258 -0.66 -24.90 -14.96
N GLY A 259 0.37 -24.82 -15.79
CA GLY A 259 0.25 -24.87 -17.26
C GLY A 259 -0.40 -23.63 -17.90
N VAL A 260 -0.59 -22.54 -17.16
CA VAL A 260 -1.26 -21.32 -17.64
C VAL A 260 -0.31 -20.33 -18.33
N VAL A 261 1.00 -20.54 -18.20
CA VAL A 261 2.06 -19.84 -18.93
C VAL A 261 3.12 -20.81 -19.43
N THR A 262 3.87 -20.41 -20.46
CA THR A 262 4.92 -21.25 -21.04
C THR A 262 6.21 -21.18 -20.21
N PRO A 263 7.06 -22.23 -20.22
CA PRO A 263 8.39 -22.16 -19.62
C PRO A 263 9.29 -21.07 -20.24
N GLN A 264 9.07 -20.74 -21.52
CA GLN A 264 9.79 -19.65 -22.17
C GLN A 264 9.42 -18.29 -21.58
N TRP A 265 8.13 -18.00 -21.47
CA TRP A 265 7.64 -16.78 -20.84
C TRP A 265 8.21 -16.62 -19.42
N ALA A 266 8.24 -17.71 -18.65
CA ALA A 266 8.79 -17.69 -17.30
C ALA A 266 10.28 -17.36 -17.25
N ARG A 267 11.08 -17.84 -18.21
CA ARG A 267 12.51 -17.50 -18.32
C ARG A 267 12.70 -16.04 -18.67
N GLU A 268 11.95 -15.53 -19.64
CA GLU A 268 11.98 -14.12 -20.07
C GLU A 268 11.58 -13.20 -18.91
N PHE A 269 10.49 -13.51 -18.21
CA PHE A 269 10.04 -12.76 -17.04
C PHE A 269 11.10 -12.70 -15.95
N LYS A 270 11.72 -13.84 -15.62
CA LYS A 270 12.81 -13.91 -14.64
C LYS A 270 14.04 -13.10 -15.07
N GLN A 271 14.38 -13.12 -16.35
CA GLN A 271 15.49 -12.33 -16.89
C GLN A 271 15.17 -10.83 -16.83
N GLY A 272 13.94 -10.42 -17.15
CA GLY A 272 13.47 -9.04 -17.02
C GLY A 272 13.64 -8.51 -15.59
N LEU A 273 13.19 -9.28 -14.59
CA LEU A 273 13.37 -8.91 -13.18
C LEU A 273 14.85 -8.73 -12.80
N LYS A 274 15.74 -9.58 -13.35
CA LYS A 274 17.17 -9.48 -13.09
C LYS A 274 17.75 -8.21 -13.70
N ASN A 275 17.48 -7.97 -14.98
CA ASN A 275 17.99 -6.82 -15.72
C ASN A 275 17.50 -5.51 -15.10
N SER A 276 16.22 -5.42 -14.75
CA SER A 276 15.65 -4.22 -14.14
C SER A 276 16.33 -3.89 -12.80
N ILE A 277 16.60 -4.88 -11.95
CA ILE A 277 17.32 -4.65 -10.69
C ILE A 277 18.74 -4.16 -10.93
N GLU A 278 19.48 -4.77 -11.86
CA GLU A 278 20.86 -4.37 -12.18
C GLU A 278 20.89 -2.90 -12.62
N VAL A 279 20.03 -2.54 -13.57
CA VAL A 279 19.91 -1.15 -14.04
C VAL A 279 19.49 -0.21 -12.90
N GLY A 280 18.37 -0.49 -12.22
CA GLY A 280 17.82 0.41 -11.20
C GLY A 280 18.76 0.62 -10.02
N HIS A 281 19.50 -0.41 -9.62
CA HIS A 281 20.45 -0.32 -8.51
C HIS A 281 21.69 0.51 -8.86
N ASP A 282 22.24 0.35 -10.07
CA ASP A 282 23.41 1.12 -10.50
C ASP A 282 23.07 2.60 -10.65
N TYR A 283 21.92 2.91 -11.26
CA TYR A 283 21.43 4.28 -11.37
C TYR A 283 21.07 4.90 -10.01
N ALA A 284 20.42 4.15 -9.11
CA ALA A 284 20.11 4.66 -7.78
C ALA A 284 21.40 5.00 -7.00
N LYS A 285 22.44 4.17 -7.11
CA LYS A 285 23.74 4.48 -6.52
C LYS A 285 24.32 5.77 -7.07
N GLU A 286 24.35 5.95 -8.39
CA GLU A 286 24.87 7.17 -9.01
C GLU A 286 24.04 8.41 -8.66
N THR A 287 22.72 8.26 -8.50
CA THR A 287 21.79 9.38 -8.21
C THR A 287 21.83 9.81 -6.75
N PHE A 288 22.11 8.88 -5.83
CA PHE A 288 22.09 9.11 -4.39
C PHE A 288 23.48 9.06 -3.73
N SER A 289 24.58 8.90 -4.51
CA SER A 289 25.95 8.90 -3.96
C SER A 289 26.56 10.28 -3.72
N ASP A 290 25.92 11.36 -4.19
CA ASP A 290 26.43 12.72 -3.99
C ASP A 290 25.59 13.44 -2.92
N ASN A 291 26.04 13.38 -1.66
CA ASN A 291 25.88 14.43 -0.62
C ASN A 291 26.51 14.01 0.73
N ASP A 292 27.68 13.37 0.74
CA ASP A 292 28.48 13.17 1.97
C ASP A 292 29.82 13.94 1.94
N ASP A 293 29.94 14.92 1.05
CA ASP A 293 31.08 15.83 1.02
C ASP A 293 30.65 17.23 1.46
N GLY A 294 30.43 17.34 2.77
CA GLY A 294 30.62 18.54 3.56
C GLY A 294 29.70 19.72 3.26
N LEU A 295 28.82 20.05 4.22
CA LEU A 295 28.66 21.39 4.75
C LEU A 295 27.83 21.29 6.05
N TRP A 296 28.32 22.04 7.03
CA TRP A 296 27.92 22.19 8.43
C TRP A 296 26.42 22.28 8.73
#